data_AF-A0A2S9YTN1-F1
#
_entry.id   AF-A0A2S9YTN1-F1
#
_cell.length_a   1.000
_cell.length_b   1.000
_cell.length_c   1.000
_cell.angle_alpha   90.00
_cell.angle_beta   90.00
_cell.angle_gamma   90.00
#
_symmetry.space_group_name_H-M   'P 1'
#
loop_
_entity.id
_entity.type
_entity.pdbx_description
1 polymer ?
#
loop_
_entity_poly.entity_id
_entity_poly.type
_entity_poly.pdbx_seq_one_letter_code
_entity_poly.pdbx_strand_id
1 'polypeptide(L)'
;MKTFHKFLALAALTPFLAACTPSNEDVCNHVMDIMKKEMGDAEGAKAPTDEEVKKYTEKCVADLDKEKEKKGADAYNKQIKCVMAATNMEGMMKCEEKEEEKKAE
;
A
#
# COMPACT_ATOMS: atom_id res chain seq x y z
N MET A 1 -8.17 -1.32 -56.25
CA MET A 1 -7.50 -2.36 -55.41
C MET A 1 -6.89 -1.68 -54.19
N LYS A 2 -6.74 -2.45 -53.09
CA LYS A 2 -6.12 -2.11 -51.79
C LYS A 2 -7.00 -1.49 -50.70
N THR A 3 -7.84 -2.37 -50.11
CA THR A 3 -7.82 -2.76 -48.69
C THR A 3 -7.31 -1.76 -47.64
N PHE A 4 -8.23 -1.22 -46.84
CA PHE A 4 -7.97 -0.82 -45.45
C PHE A 4 -9.10 -1.31 -44.53
N HIS A 5 -9.26 -2.63 -44.48
CA HIS A 5 -10.09 -3.33 -43.49
C HIS A 5 -9.19 -3.94 -42.40
N LYS A 6 -8.52 -3.14 -41.56
CA LYS A 6 -7.76 -3.66 -40.40
C LYS A 6 -7.59 -2.61 -39.29
N PHE A 7 -8.64 -2.32 -38.53
CA PHE A 7 -8.52 -1.77 -37.16
C PHE A 7 -9.55 -2.43 -36.23
N LEU A 8 -9.61 -3.75 -36.28
CA LEU A 8 -10.47 -4.56 -35.43
C LEU A 8 -9.60 -5.67 -34.82
N ALA A 9 -8.73 -5.30 -33.87
CA ALA A 9 -8.02 -6.22 -32.99
C ALA A 9 -7.22 -5.44 -31.93
N LEU A 10 -7.89 -4.89 -30.92
CA LEU A 10 -7.24 -4.56 -29.65
C LEU A 10 -8.19 -4.86 -28.48
N ALA A 11 -8.82 -6.03 -28.53
CA ALA A 11 -9.66 -6.58 -27.46
C ALA A 11 -9.12 -7.93 -27.02
N ALA A 12 -7.81 -8.00 -26.75
CA ALA A 12 -7.18 -9.15 -26.11
C ALA A 12 -5.98 -8.65 -25.31
N LEU A 13 -5.85 -9.15 -24.07
CA LEU A 13 -4.77 -8.92 -23.10
C LEU A 13 -4.99 -7.82 -22.04
N THR A 14 -6.04 -7.95 -21.23
CA THR A 14 -5.93 -7.52 -19.82
C THR A 14 -6.40 -8.59 -18.83
N PRO A 15 -5.84 -9.82 -18.80
CA PRO A 15 -5.98 -10.69 -17.64
C PRO A 15 -4.98 -10.33 -16.50
N PHE A 16 -4.23 -9.23 -16.60
CA PHE A 16 -3.16 -8.88 -15.65
C PHE A 16 -3.55 -7.88 -14.55
N LEU A 17 -4.84 -7.61 -14.34
CA LEU A 17 -5.30 -6.79 -13.21
C LEU A 17 -5.85 -7.60 -12.04
N ALA A 18 -5.37 -8.84 -11.85
CA ALA A 18 -5.12 -9.30 -10.49
C ALA A 18 -3.95 -8.47 -9.93
N ALA A 19 -4.20 -7.17 -9.72
CA ALA A 19 -3.25 -6.25 -9.16
C ALA A 19 -2.85 -6.81 -7.81
N CYS A 20 -1.61 -7.30 -7.68
CA CYS A 20 -1.05 -7.88 -6.47
C CYS A 20 -1.40 -6.95 -5.29
N THR A 21 -2.38 -7.37 -4.51
CA THR A 21 -2.69 -6.68 -3.26
C THR A 21 -1.59 -7.10 -2.29
N PRO A 22 -0.83 -6.15 -1.73
CA PRO A 22 0.24 -6.47 -0.80
C PRO A 22 -0.35 -7.20 0.41
N SER A 23 0.38 -8.15 0.97
CA SER A 23 -0.05 -8.80 2.21
C SER A 23 0.06 -7.80 3.37
N ASN A 24 -0.69 -8.01 4.44
CA ASN A 24 -0.58 -7.16 5.63
C ASN A 24 0.84 -7.20 6.22
N GLU A 25 1.52 -8.34 6.11
CA GLU A 25 2.90 -8.49 6.56
C GLU A 25 3.85 -7.60 5.74
N ASP A 26 3.68 -7.56 4.41
CA ASP A 26 4.47 -6.67 3.54
C ASP A 26 4.23 -5.19 3.88
N VAL A 27 2.97 -4.81 4.14
CA VAL A 27 2.61 -3.44 4.53
C VAL A 27 3.26 -3.07 5.85
N CYS A 28 3.17 -3.94 6.86
CA CYS A 28 3.77 -3.68 8.16
C CYS A 28 5.30 -3.60 8.10
N ASN A 29 5.94 -4.47 7.33
CA ASN A 29 7.38 -4.42 7.12
C ASN A 29 7.81 -3.12 6.44
N HIS A 30 7.06 -2.68 5.42
CA HIS A 30 7.31 -1.40 4.73
C HIS A 30 7.20 -0.20 5.67
N VAL A 31 6.19 -0.15 6.53
CA VAL A 31 6.04 0.90 7.55
C VAL A 31 7.21 0.89 8.52
N MET A 32 7.62 -0.28 9.00
CA MET A 32 8.76 -0.42 9.91
C MET A 32 10.06 0.03 9.25
N ASP A 33 10.25 -0.23 7.95
CA ASP A 33 11.44 0.21 7.23
C ASP A 33 11.47 1.73 7.04
N ILE A 34 10.33 2.37 6.76
CA ILE A 34 10.20 3.82 6.75
C ILE A 34 10.56 4.39 8.13
N MET A 35 9.98 3.83 9.20
CA MET A 35 10.26 4.27 10.58
C MET A 35 11.73 4.11 10.94
N LYS A 36 12.36 2.98 10.60
CA LYS A 36 13.79 2.74 10.85
C LYS A 36 14.66 3.74 10.11
N LYS A 37 14.32 4.06 8.86
CA LYS A 37 15.04 5.05 8.07
C LYS A 37 14.98 6.42 8.74
N GLU A 38 13.79 6.88 9.09
CA GLU A 38 13.62 8.21 9.71
C GLU A 38 14.16 8.29 11.14
N MET A 39 14.06 7.21 11.93
CA MET A 39 14.64 7.14 13.28
C MET A 39 16.16 6.98 13.26
N GLY A 40 16.73 6.31 12.27
CA GLY A 40 18.18 6.16 12.13
C GLY A 40 18.89 7.49 11.85
N ASP A 41 18.19 8.44 11.24
CA ASP A 41 18.64 9.82 11.05
C ASP A 41 18.45 10.71 12.31
N ALA A 42 17.73 10.23 13.33
CA ALA A 42 17.46 10.99 14.56
C ALA A 42 18.54 10.73 15.62
N GLU A 43 19.30 11.78 15.97
CA GLU A 43 20.34 11.69 17.00
C GLU A 43 19.77 11.20 18.34
N GLY A 44 20.34 10.11 18.88
CA GLY A 44 19.97 9.55 20.18
C GLY A 44 18.82 8.53 20.16
N ALA A 45 18.21 8.26 19.01
CA ALA A 45 17.22 7.19 18.89
C ALA A 45 17.90 5.82 18.94
N LYS A 46 17.40 4.92 19.80
CA LYS A 46 17.81 3.50 19.77
C LYS A 46 16.99 2.79 18.72
N ALA A 47 17.67 2.11 17.79
CA ALA A 47 17.00 1.18 16.89
C ALA A 47 16.26 0.11 17.73
N PRO A 48 15.04 -0.26 17.35
CA PRO A 48 14.29 -1.31 18.05
C PRO A 48 15.02 -2.65 17.92
N THR A 49 14.94 -3.47 18.96
CA THR A 49 15.46 -4.86 18.91
C THR A 49 14.62 -5.72 17.96
N ASP A 50 15.18 -6.83 17.49
CA ASP A 50 14.46 -7.76 16.60
C ASP A 50 13.17 -8.31 17.24
N GLU A 51 13.18 -8.51 18.57
CA GLU A 51 12.01 -8.97 19.32
C GLU A 51 10.92 -7.89 19.37
N GLU A 52 11.32 -6.62 19.52
CA GLU A 52 10.39 -5.48 19.45
C GLU A 52 9.84 -5.33 18.03
N VAL A 53 10.69 -5.40 17.00
CA VAL A 53 10.27 -5.34 15.59
C VAL A 53 9.23 -6.43 15.31
N LYS A 54 9.50 -7.68 15.72
CA LYS A 54 8.56 -8.79 15.54
C LYS A 54 7.21 -8.50 16.21
N LYS A 55 7.22 -8.05 17.46
CA LYS A 55 5.99 -7.73 18.21
C LYS A 55 5.21 -6.59 17.55
N TYR A 56 5.90 -5.58 17.00
CA TYR A 56 5.25 -4.49 16.26
C TYR A 56 4.64 -4.99 14.95
N THR A 57 5.35 -5.83 14.19
CA THR A 57 4.83 -6.43 12.95
C THR A 57 3.59 -7.29 13.22
N GLU A 58 3.63 -8.18 14.22
CA GLU A 58 2.48 -9.03 14.58
C GLU A 58 1.26 -8.20 14.97
N LYS A 59 1.46 -7.15 15.78
CA LYS A 59 0.38 -6.24 16.16
C LYS A 59 -0.16 -5.46 14.96
N CYS A 60 0.71 -4.96 14.10
CA CYS A 60 0.33 -4.24 12.89
C CYS A 60 -0.53 -5.12 11.97
N VAL A 61 -0.14 -6.38 11.74
CA VAL A 61 -0.92 -7.32 10.91
C VAL A 61 -2.32 -7.52 11.50
N ALA A 62 -2.42 -7.74 12.80
CA ALA A 62 -3.71 -7.93 13.47
C ALA A 62 -4.61 -6.68 13.43
N ASP A 63 -4.03 -5.48 13.46
CA ASP A 63 -4.79 -4.23 13.36
C ASP A 63 -5.23 -3.95 11.91
N LEU A 64 -4.39 -4.28 10.93
CA LEU A 64 -4.74 -4.24 9.51
C LEU A 64 -5.84 -5.24 9.14
N ASP A 65 -5.85 -6.44 9.73
CA ASP A 65 -6.96 -7.40 9.54
C ASP A 65 -8.29 -6.83 10.05
N LYS A 66 -8.30 -6.25 11.26
CA LYS A 66 -9.50 -5.58 11.80
C LYS A 66 -9.91 -4.37 10.96
N GLU A 67 -8.95 -3.63 10.40
CA GLU A 67 -9.24 -2.49 9.55
C GLU A 67 -9.90 -2.92 8.24
N LYS A 68 -9.38 -3.99 7.62
CA LYS A 68 -9.99 -4.61 6.44
C LYS A 68 -11.42 -5.07 6.70
N GLU A 69 -11.66 -5.69 7.85
CA GLU A 69 -13.02 -6.11 8.26
C GLU A 69 -13.97 -4.92 8.41
N LYS A 70 -13.49 -3.78 8.94
CA LYS A 70 -14.30 -2.58 9.16
C LYS A 70 -14.57 -1.78 7.90
N LYS A 71 -13.53 -1.55 7.07
CA LYS A 71 -13.60 -0.70 5.87
C LYS A 71 -14.10 -1.47 4.63
N GLY A 72 -14.01 -2.80 4.67
CA GLY A 72 -14.24 -3.64 3.51
C GLY A 72 -13.03 -3.74 2.59
N ALA A 73 -12.96 -4.82 1.82
CA ALA A 73 -11.77 -5.18 1.05
C ALA A 73 -11.34 -4.11 0.03
N ASP A 74 -12.27 -3.42 -0.62
CA ASP A 74 -11.94 -2.45 -1.67
C ASP A 74 -11.32 -1.16 -1.12
N ALA A 75 -11.92 -0.58 -0.06
CA ALA A 75 -11.39 0.61 0.60
C ALA A 75 -10.03 0.31 1.24
N TYR A 76 -9.93 -0.84 1.93
CA TYR A 76 -8.69 -1.32 2.51
C TYR A 76 -7.59 -1.51 1.45
N ASN A 77 -7.89 -2.18 0.34
CA ASN A 77 -6.92 -2.41 -0.73
C ASN A 77 -6.39 -1.10 -1.34
N LYS A 78 -7.22 -0.05 -1.43
CA LYS A 78 -6.79 1.28 -1.89
C LYS A 78 -5.84 1.92 -0.88
N GLN A 79 -6.17 1.85 0.40
CA GLN A 79 -5.36 2.41 1.48
C GLN A 79 -3.99 1.75 1.52
N ILE A 80 -3.90 0.42 1.59
CA ILE A 80 -2.60 -0.27 1.69
C ILE A 80 -1.74 -0.09 0.43
N LYS A 81 -2.35 0.05 -0.76
CA LYS A 81 -1.60 0.40 -1.98
C LYS A 81 -1.02 1.81 -1.90
N CYS A 82 -1.73 2.75 -1.30
CA CYS A 82 -1.19 4.08 -1.03
C CYS A 82 -0.03 4.00 -0.03
N VAL A 83 -0.19 3.26 1.07
CA VAL A 83 0.85 3.08 2.10
C VAL A 83 2.12 2.46 1.48
N MET A 84 1.98 1.42 0.66
CA MET A 84 3.11 0.80 -0.05
C MET A 84 3.80 1.73 -1.07
N ALA A 85 3.10 2.75 -1.56
CA ALA A 85 3.68 3.76 -2.45
C ALA A 85 4.36 4.91 -1.70
N ALA A 86 4.10 5.06 -0.39
CA ALA A 86 4.74 6.08 0.43
C ALA A 86 6.21 5.72 0.68
N THR A 87 7.08 6.73 0.71
CA THR A 87 8.53 6.56 0.92
C THR A 87 9.02 7.17 2.24
N ASN A 88 8.12 7.81 2.98
CA ASN A 88 8.34 8.51 4.24
C ASN A 88 7.03 8.59 5.04
N MET A 89 7.10 8.98 6.31
CA MET A 89 5.93 9.03 7.20
C MET A 89 4.90 10.07 6.74
N GLU A 90 5.34 11.22 6.20
CA GLU A 90 4.45 12.25 5.66
C GLU A 90 3.60 11.72 4.49
N GLY A 91 4.20 10.94 3.59
CA GLY A 91 3.50 10.31 2.48
C GLY A 91 2.47 9.29 2.93
N MET A 92 2.76 8.57 4.02
CA MET A 92 1.83 7.61 4.62
C MET A 92 0.61 8.30 5.26
N MET A 93 0.81 9.42 5.96
CA MET A 93 -0.30 10.18 6.57
C MET A 93 -1.33 10.64 5.54
N LYS A 94 -0.89 10.99 4.33
CA LYS A 94 -1.77 11.39 3.21
C LYS A 94 -2.61 10.24 2.64
N CYS A 95 -2.40 8.99 3.08
CA CYS A 95 -3.17 7.84 2.63
C CYS A 95 -4.50 7.66 3.37
N GLU A 96 -4.68 8.32 4.52
CA GLU A 96 -5.95 8.34 5.25
C GLU A 96 -6.90 9.43 4.72
N GLU A 97 -6.38 10.48 4.09
CA GLU A 97 -7.15 11.67 3.68
C GLU A 97 -7.77 11.56 2.27
N LYS A 98 -7.40 10.55 1.47
CA LYS A 98 -7.78 10.45 0.04
C LYS A 98 -9.10 9.71 -0.23
N GLU A 99 -10.04 9.72 0.71
CA GLU A 99 -11.44 9.34 0.40
C GLU A 99 -12.31 10.51 -0.06
N GLU A 100 -11.89 11.78 0.09
CA GLU A 100 -12.73 12.93 -0.31
C GLU A 100 -12.45 13.50 -1.72
N GLU A 101 -11.26 13.32 -2.31
CA GLU A 101 -10.89 14.02 -3.56
C GLU A 101 -11.23 13.31 -4.88
N LYS A 102 -11.82 12.09 -4.87
CA LYS A 102 -12.18 11.37 -6.12
C LYS A 102 -13.67 11.30 -6.43
N LYS A 103 -14.47 12.25 -5.91
CA LYS A 103 -15.89 12.44 -6.27
C LYS A 103 -16.21 13.81 -6.89
N ALA A 104 -15.20 14.57 -7.33
CA ALA A 104 -15.43 15.80 -8.08
C ALA A 104 -14.44 15.89 -9.25
N GLU A 105 -14.80 15.30 -10.39
CA GLU A 105 -14.63 15.83 -11.75
C GLU A 105 -15.35 14.93 -12.77
#